data_AF-A0A1Q3HTI5-F1
#
_entry.id   AF-A0A1Q3HTI5-F1
#
_cell.length_a   1.000
_cell.length_b   1.000
_cell.length_c   1.000
_cell.angle_alpha   90.00
_cell.angle_beta   90.00
_cell.angle_gamma   90.00
#
_symmetry.space_group_name_H-M   'P 1'
#
loop_
_entity.id
_entity.type
_entity.pdbx_description
1 polymer ?
#
loop_
_entity_poly.entity_id
_entity_poly.type
_entity_poly.pdbx_seq_one_letter_code
_entity_poly.pdbx_strand_id
1 'polypeptide(L)'
;MDVLEQRADVQFLFQAQQEAESLPSAVWQLWSAIAQELRTQRQRLETQQKEIDELKRRLQEQPSLQAPATPDAFQRWMMEHRAEVAEHRGRHIAVHPTEGIVASADSYASLEDELERRGVPDTHVVIEFIPPTFSVK
;
A
#
# COMPACT_ATOMS: atom_id res chain seq x y z
N MET A 1 24.41 -61.27 33.88
CA MET A 1 23.58 -60.62 32.85
C MET A 1 22.29 -60.21 33.53
N ASP A 2 22.05 -58.91 33.59
CA ASP A 2 21.24 -58.26 34.60
C ASP A 2 19.76 -58.16 34.18
N VAL A 3 18.88 -58.73 35.00
CA VAL A 3 17.40 -58.68 34.82
C VAL A 3 16.87 -57.25 34.93
N LEU A 4 17.63 -56.35 35.57
CA LEU A 4 17.29 -54.94 35.72
C LEU A 4 17.47 -54.15 34.42
N GLU A 5 18.44 -54.53 33.58
CA GLU A 5 18.72 -53.88 32.30
C GLU A 5 17.61 -54.20 31.28
N GLN A 6 17.17 -55.48 31.24
CA GLN A 6 16.02 -55.90 30.42
C GLN A 6 14.71 -55.22 30.81
N ARG A 7 14.55 -54.85 32.09
CA ARG A 7 13.32 -54.21 32.60
C ARG A 7 13.26 -52.73 32.20
N ALA A 8 14.40 -52.05 32.15
CA ALA A 8 14.51 -50.68 31.66
C ALA A 8 14.21 -50.61 30.15
N ASP A 9 14.72 -51.58 29.37
CA ASP A 9 14.45 -51.65 27.92
C ASP A 9 12.97 -51.87 27.60
N VAL A 10 12.30 -52.75 28.35
CA VAL A 10 10.85 -52.99 28.16
C VAL A 10 10.02 -51.77 28.52
N GLN A 11 10.42 -51.02 29.55
CA GLN A 11 9.71 -49.81 29.97
C GLN A 11 9.90 -48.68 28.95
N PHE A 12 11.09 -48.54 28.37
CA PHE A 12 11.37 -47.60 27.29
C PHE A 12 10.58 -47.94 26.02
N LEU A 13 10.53 -49.22 25.63
CA LEU A 13 9.76 -49.66 24.46
C LEU A 13 8.25 -49.45 24.64
N PHE A 14 7.72 -49.66 25.85
CA PHE A 14 6.30 -49.40 26.14
C PHE A 14 5.98 -47.90 26.07
N GLN A 15 6.88 -47.05 26.57
CA GLN A 15 6.72 -45.60 26.49
C GLN A 15 6.81 -45.11 25.02
N ALA A 16 7.76 -45.63 24.25
CA ALA A 16 7.87 -45.34 22.81
C ALA A 16 6.63 -45.81 22.03
N GLN A 17 6.03 -46.95 22.42
CA GLN A 17 4.79 -47.43 21.81
C GLN A 17 3.58 -46.52 22.16
N GLN A 18 3.45 -46.08 23.41
CA GLN A 18 2.40 -45.12 23.79
C GLN A 18 2.57 -43.77 23.10
N GLU A 19 3.81 -43.29 22.96
CA GLU A 19 4.11 -42.08 22.18
C GLU A 19 3.73 -42.29 20.71
N ALA A 20 4.09 -43.43 20.11
CA ALA A 20 3.73 -43.78 18.73
C ALA A 20 2.21 -43.88 18.51
N GLU A 21 1.44 -44.37 19.49
CA GLU A 21 -0.02 -44.44 19.45
C GLU A 21 -0.69 -43.07 19.68
N SER A 22 -0.01 -42.14 20.36
CA SER A 22 -0.49 -40.77 20.59
C SER A 22 -0.24 -39.82 19.41
N LEU A 23 0.80 -40.09 18.59
CA LEU A 23 1.14 -39.30 17.41
C LEU A 23 0.00 -39.18 16.39
N PRO A 24 -0.75 -40.25 16.04
CA PRO A 24 -1.93 -40.15 15.19
C PRO A 24 -2.99 -39.18 15.71
N SER A 25 -3.20 -39.11 17.03
CA SER A 25 -4.16 -38.19 17.64
C SER A 25 -3.69 -36.74 17.56
N ALA A 26 -2.42 -36.48 17.90
CA ALA A 26 -1.83 -35.14 17.80
C ALA A 26 -1.81 -34.62 16.35
N VAL A 27 -1.46 -35.48 15.38
CA VAL A 27 -1.50 -35.15 13.95
C VAL A 27 -2.93 -34.84 13.51
N TRP A 28 -3.92 -35.60 13.97
CA TRP A 28 -5.33 -35.35 13.64
C TRP A 28 -5.84 -34.02 14.23
N GLN A 29 -5.45 -33.70 15.47
CA GLN A 29 -5.76 -32.42 16.10
C GLN A 29 -5.16 -31.25 15.32
N LEU A 30 -3.89 -31.34 14.91
CA LEU A 30 -3.24 -30.33 14.08
C LEU A 30 -3.93 -30.15 12.73
N TRP A 31 -4.29 -31.25 12.05
CA TRP A 31 -5.05 -31.18 10.80
C TRP A 31 -6.41 -30.51 10.98
N SER A 32 -7.10 -30.79 12.08
CA SER A 32 -8.40 -30.17 12.37
C SER A 32 -8.27 -28.66 12.62
N ALA A 33 -7.22 -28.23 13.32
CA ALA A 33 -6.94 -26.82 13.58
C ALA A 33 -6.59 -26.08 12.28
N ILE A 34 -5.74 -26.68 11.42
CA ILE A 34 -5.41 -26.13 10.10
C ILE A 34 -6.67 -26.03 9.23
N ALA A 35 -7.50 -27.07 9.20
CA ALA A 35 -8.74 -27.06 8.42
C ALA A 35 -9.73 -26.00 8.93
N GLN A 36 -9.80 -25.78 10.24
CA GLN A 36 -10.63 -24.74 10.83
C GLN A 36 -10.11 -23.34 10.48
N GLU A 37 -8.80 -23.11 10.61
CA GLU A 37 -8.18 -21.83 10.24
C GLU A 37 -8.39 -21.51 8.75
N LEU A 38 -8.20 -22.49 7.86
CA LEU A 38 -8.43 -22.32 6.43
C LEU A 38 -9.89 -21.94 6.10
N ARG A 39 -10.86 -22.49 6.83
CA ARG A 39 -12.28 -22.08 6.67
C ARG A 39 -12.51 -20.64 7.12
N THR A 40 -11.94 -20.25 8.25
CA THR A 40 -12.04 -18.88 8.77
C THR A 40 -11.41 -17.87 7.80
N GLN A 41 -10.21 -18.17 7.30
CA GLN A 41 -9.53 -17.34 6.30
C GLN A 41 -10.35 -17.20 5.03
N ARG A 42 -10.93 -18.31 4.54
CA ARG A 42 -11.80 -18.28 3.36
C ARG A 42 -13.03 -17.39 3.57
N GLN A 43 -13.70 -17.51 4.71
CA GLN A 43 -14.86 -16.65 5.03
C GLN A 43 -14.48 -15.17 5.10
N ARG A 44 -13.31 -14.85 5.66
CA ARG A 44 -12.80 -13.48 5.70
C ARG A 44 -12.54 -12.93 4.29
N LEU A 45 -11.90 -13.70 3.42
CA LEU A 45 -11.66 -13.31 2.03
C LEU A 45 -12.97 -13.10 1.26
N GLU A 46 -13.96 -13.98 1.44
CA GLU A 46 -15.29 -13.83 0.83
C GLU A 46 -16.00 -12.54 1.30
N THR A 47 -15.81 -12.15 2.56
CA THR A 47 -16.36 -10.91 3.11
C THR A 47 -15.67 -9.68 2.53
N GLN A 48 -14.33 -9.68 2.51
CA GLN A 48 -13.55 -8.59 1.93
C GLN A 48 -13.84 -8.42 0.43
N GLN A 49 -14.04 -9.52 -0.29
CA GLN A 49 -14.40 -9.46 -1.71
C GLN A 49 -15.75 -8.76 -1.91
N LYS A 50 -16.76 -9.06 -1.09
CA LYS A 50 -18.05 -8.37 -1.14
C LYS A 50 -17.93 -6.88 -0.82
N GLU A 51 -17.09 -6.50 0.14
CA GLU A 51 -16.82 -5.08 0.44
C GLU A 51 -16.17 -4.36 -0.73
N ILE A 52 -15.20 -5.00 -1.39
CA ILE A 52 -14.56 -4.46 -2.61
C ILE A 52 -15.60 -4.26 -3.70
N ASP A 53 -16.47 -5.25 -3.92
CA ASP A 53 -17.49 -5.17 -4.97
C ASP A 53 -18.54 -4.08 -4.66
N GLU A 54 -18.93 -3.92 -3.39
CA GLU A 54 -19.80 -2.84 -2.94
C GLU A 54 -19.15 -1.46 -3.13
N LEU A 55 -17.86 -1.31 -2.77
CA LEU A 55 -17.11 -0.07 -2.97
C LEU A 55 -16.99 0.27 -4.46
N LYS A 56 -16.71 -0.73 -5.31
CA LYS A 56 -16.69 -0.55 -6.76
C LYS A 56 -18.05 -0.09 -7.29
N ARG A 57 -19.14 -0.71 -6.82
CA ARG A 57 -20.50 -0.29 -7.21
C ARG A 57 -20.77 1.14 -6.79
N ARG A 58 -20.45 1.52 -5.55
CA ARG A 58 -20.59 2.90 -5.06
C ARG A 58 -19.77 3.90 -5.87
N LEU A 59 -18.55 3.55 -6.26
CA LEU A 59 -17.72 4.38 -7.13
C LEU A 59 -18.33 4.52 -8.54
N GLN A 60 -18.95 3.47 -9.08
CA GLN A 60 -19.63 3.52 -10.38
C GLN A 60 -20.94 4.31 -10.33
N GLU A 61 -21.66 4.25 -9.21
CA GLU A 61 -22.90 4.99 -8.98
C GLU A 61 -22.67 6.46 -8.60
N GLN A 62 -21.42 6.89 -8.40
CA GLN A 62 -21.06 8.29 -8.23
C GLN A 62 -20.86 8.96 -9.61
N PRO A 63 -21.82 9.77 -10.10
CA PRO A 63 -21.72 10.44 -11.39
C PRO A 63 -20.57 11.46 -11.48
N SER A 64 -20.03 11.91 -10.34
CA SER A 64 -18.92 12.88 -10.27
C SER A 64 -17.54 12.31 -10.62
N LEU A 65 -17.38 10.98 -10.69
CA LEU A 65 -16.09 10.34 -11.03
C LEU A 65 -16.02 9.86 -12.49
N GLN A 66 -17.14 9.82 -13.20
CA GLN A 66 -17.22 9.38 -14.61
C GLN A 66 -17.32 10.54 -15.61
N ALA A 67 -17.52 11.77 -15.15
CA ALA A 67 -17.29 12.92 -16.00
C ALA A 67 -15.80 12.94 -16.37
N PRO A 68 -15.41 13.16 -17.65
CA PRO A 68 -14.03 13.52 -17.95
C PRO A 68 -13.70 14.67 -17.02
N ALA A 69 -12.73 14.47 -16.12
CA ALA A 69 -12.33 15.50 -15.17
C ALA A 69 -12.07 16.74 -16.00
N THR A 70 -12.98 17.72 -15.92
CA THR A 70 -12.77 18.98 -16.61
C THR A 70 -11.48 19.48 -16.00
N PRO A 71 -10.39 19.68 -16.78
CA PRO A 71 -9.11 20.00 -16.20
C PRO A 71 -9.34 21.17 -15.26
N ASP A 72 -8.95 20.97 -14.00
CA ASP A 72 -9.11 21.98 -12.98
C ASP A 72 -8.41 23.26 -13.47
N ALA A 73 -8.75 24.41 -12.89
CA ALA A 73 -8.21 25.68 -13.37
C ALA A 73 -6.66 25.66 -13.44
N PHE A 74 -6.02 24.87 -12.58
CA PHE A 74 -4.58 24.65 -12.54
C PHE A 74 -4.07 23.81 -13.72
N GLN A 75 -4.70 22.68 -14.05
CA GLN A 75 -4.37 21.85 -15.21
C GLN A 75 -4.57 22.62 -16.51
N ARG A 76 -5.63 23.42 -16.62
CA ARG A 76 -5.82 24.32 -17.78
C ARG A 76 -4.70 25.33 -17.88
N TRP A 77 -4.34 25.97 -16.77
CA TRP A 77 -3.21 26.92 -16.73
C TRP A 77 -1.89 26.25 -17.15
N MET A 78 -1.57 25.06 -16.62
CA MET A 78 -0.38 24.29 -16.99
C MET A 78 -0.35 23.93 -18.47
N MET A 79 -1.51 23.61 -19.06
CA MET A 79 -1.63 23.32 -20.50
C MET A 79 -1.43 24.58 -21.35
N GLU A 80 -1.97 25.72 -20.94
CA GLU A 80 -1.80 27.01 -21.62
C GLU A 80 -0.35 27.51 -21.53
N HIS A 81 0.32 27.30 -20.40
CA HIS A 81 1.68 27.76 -20.10
C HIS A 81 2.72 26.64 -20.27
N ARG A 82 2.44 25.67 -21.15
CA ARG A 82 3.27 24.45 -21.31
C ARG A 82 4.74 24.75 -21.61
N ALA A 83 5.04 25.85 -22.33
CA ALA A 83 6.40 26.26 -22.63
C ALA A 83 7.16 26.69 -21.37
N GLU A 84 6.52 27.50 -20.51
CA GLU A 84 7.05 27.95 -19.23
C GLU A 84 7.26 26.75 -18.28
N VAL A 85 6.25 25.89 -18.14
CA VAL A 85 6.34 24.67 -17.32
C VAL A 85 7.46 23.74 -17.78
N ALA A 86 7.76 23.71 -19.09
CA ALA A 86 8.85 22.89 -19.61
C ALA A 86 10.25 23.33 -19.15
N GLU A 87 10.43 24.61 -18.78
CA GLU A 87 11.69 25.12 -18.24
C GLU A 87 11.98 24.60 -16.82
N HIS A 88 10.93 24.19 -16.09
CA HIS A 88 11.02 23.70 -14.70
C HIS A 88 10.96 22.16 -14.60
N ARG A 89 11.24 21.43 -15.68
CA ARG A 89 11.27 19.96 -15.65
C ARG A 89 12.28 19.43 -14.64
N GLY A 90 11.85 18.43 -13.87
CA GLY A 90 12.64 17.81 -12.80
C GLY A 90 12.67 18.62 -11.51
N ARG A 91 11.85 19.67 -11.39
CA ARG A 91 11.76 20.53 -10.20
C ARG A 91 10.35 20.55 -9.63
N HIS A 92 10.26 20.90 -8.36
CA HIS A 92 9.04 21.32 -7.71
C HIS A 92 8.79 22.78 -8.06
N ILE A 93 7.55 23.13 -8.39
CA ILE A 93 7.13 24.50 -8.66
C ILE A 93 6.02 24.90 -7.70
N ALA A 94 5.99 26.16 -7.32
CA ALA A 94 4.87 26.77 -6.63
C ALA A 94 4.17 27.73 -7.61
N VAL A 95 2.87 27.51 -7.82
CA VAL A 95 2.07 28.28 -8.78
C VAL A 95 1.02 29.08 -8.03
N HIS A 96 1.06 30.40 -8.21
CA HIS A 96 0.05 31.33 -7.73
C HIS A 96 -1.03 31.52 -8.80
N PRO A 97 -2.33 31.56 -8.43
CA PRO A 97 -3.43 31.61 -9.40
C PRO A 97 -3.42 32.82 -10.34
N THR A 98 -2.80 33.94 -9.95
CA THR A 98 -2.72 35.15 -10.79
C THR A 98 -1.32 35.50 -11.27
N GLU A 99 -0.27 34.99 -10.60
CA GLU A 99 1.13 35.37 -10.90
C GLU A 99 1.88 34.26 -11.66
N GLY A 100 1.31 33.06 -11.77
CA GLY A 100 1.98 31.93 -12.40
C GLY A 100 3.02 31.30 -11.47
N ILE A 101 4.14 30.85 -12.02
CA ILE A 101 5.19 30.19 -11.22
C ILE A 101 5.93 31.24 -10.39
N VAL A 102 5.75 31.20 -9.08
CA VAL A 102 6.37 32.15 -8.13
C VAL A 102 7.67 31.62 -7.52
N ALA A 103 7.87 30.30 -7.50
CA ALA A 103 9.09 29.66 -7.04
C ALA A 103 9.29 28.30 -7.72
N SER A 104 10.56 27.87 -7.83
CA SER A 104 10.89 26.51 -8.29
C SER A 104 12.17 26.00 -7.65
N ALA A 105 12.18 24.76 -7.16
CA ALA A 105 13.33 24.17 -6.50
C ALA A 105 13.43 22.66 -6.73
N ASP A 106 14.62 22.09 -6.51
CA ASP A 106 14.87 20.67 -6.77
C ASP A 106 14.22 19.75 -5.69
N SER A 107 13.85 20.32 -4.54
CA SER A 107 13.19 19.60 -3.44
C SER A 107 12.06 20.43 -2.82
N TYR A 108 11.12 19.76 -2.15
CA TYR A 108 10.03 20.42 -1.43
C TYR A 108 10.53 21.35 -0.32
N ALA A 109 11.50 20.91 0.49
CA ALA A 109 12.08 21.74 1.56
C ALA A 109 12.73 23.03 1.01
N SER A 110 13.48 22.92 -0.10
CA SER A 110 14.06 24.09 -0.76
C SER A 110 13.00 25.04 -1.34
N LEU A 111 11.83 24.52 -1.73
CA LEU A 111 10.73 25.32 -2.23
C LEU A 111 10.04 26.08 -1.10
N GLU A 112 9.82 25.44 0.05
CA GLU A 112 9.28 26.09 1.26
C GLU A 112 10.19 27.24 1.72
N ASP A 113 11.51 26.99 1.80
CA ASP A 113 12.51 28.02 2.13
C ASP A 113 12.48 29.20 1.15
N GLU A 114 12.14 28.95 -0.12
CA GLU A 114 12.03 29.99 -1.14
C GLU A 114 10.72 30.78 -1.04
N LEU A 115 9.61 30.11 -0.73
CA LEU A 115 8.32 30.74 -0.47
C LEU A 115 8.37 31.63 0.78
N GLU A 116 9.01 31.15 1.86
CA GLU A 116 9.19 31.91 3.09
C GLU A 116 10.03 33.18 2.84
N ARG A 117 11.16 33.04 2.13
CA ARG A 117 12.00 34.20 1.75
C ARG A 117 11.27 35.23 0.89
N ARG A 118 10.32 34.78 0.06
CA ARG A 118 9.50 35.66 -0.78
C ARG A 118 8.27 36.21 -0.05
N GLY A 119 8.00 35.75 1.17
CA GLY A 119 6.81 36.14 1.93
C GLY A 119 5.50 35.65 1.33
N VAL A 120 5.54 34.54 0.56
CA VAL A 120 4.37 33.94 -0.06
C VAL A 120 3.89 32.78 0.82
N PRO A 121 2.68 32.84 1.39
CA PRO A 121 2.12 31.72 2.14
C PRO A 121 1.91 30.50 1.25
N ASP A 122 2.22 29.32 1.77
CA ASP A 122 1.92 28.03 1.16
C ASP A 122 0.41 27.87 0.83
N THR A 123 -0.47 28.45 1.65
CA THR A 123 -1.93 28.46 1.43
C THR A 123 -2.38 29.22 0.18
N HIS A 124 -1.51 30.03 -0.43
CA HIS A 124 -1.84 30.84 -1.62
C HIS A 124 -1.32 30.23 -2.92
N VAL A 125 -0.58 29.12 -2.85
CA VAL A 125 0.06 28.50 -4.01
C VAL A 125 -0.30 27.01 -4.10
N VAL A 126 -0.30 26.49 -5.32
CA VAL A 126 -0.33 25.05 -5.57
C VAL A 126 1.11 24.59 -5.80
N ILE A 127 1.56 23.61 -5.01
CA ILE A 127 2.88 23.02 -5.15
C ILE A 127 2.75 21.71 -5.94
N GLU A 128 3.51 21.59 -7.03
CA GLU A 128 3.50 20.39 -7.87
C GLU A 128 4.92 20.04 -8.35
N PHE A 129 5.20 18.75 -8.53
CA PHE A 129 6.44 18.28 -9.12
C PHE A 129 6.28 18.09 -10.63
N ILE A 130 7.14 18.73 -11.43
CA ILE A 130 7.13 18.55 -12.88
C ILE A 130 8.07 17.39 -13.24
N PRO A 131 7.55 16.24 -13.68
CA PRO A 131 8.40 15.10 -13.99
C PRO A 131 9.35 15.42 -15.15
N PRO A 132 10.59 14.88 -15.12
CA PRO A 132 11.47 14.98 -16.27
C PRO A 132 10.83 14.25 -17.45
N THR A 133 10.90 14.85 -18.65
CA THR A 133 10.48 14.15 -19.86
C THR A 133 11.48 13.05 -20.17
N PHE A 134 11.11 11.81 -19.92
CA PHE A 134 11.81 10.67 -20.47
C PHE A 134 11.51 10.60 -21.97
N SER A 135 12.45 11.06 -22.80
CA SER A 135 12.44 10.67 -24.21
C SER A 135 12.78 9.19 -24.28
N VAL A 136 11.76 8.36 -24.46
CA VAL A 136 11.94 7.00 -24.96
C VAL A 136 12.48 7.15 -26.38
N LYS A 137 13.77 6.87 -26.56
CA LYS A 137 14.41 6.76 -27.88
C LYS A 137 14.09 5.40 -28.49
#